data_AF-A0A540WBA4-F1
#
_entry.id   AF-A0A540WBA4-F1
#
_cell.length_a   1.000
_cell.length_b   1.000
_cell.length_c   1.000
_cell.angle_alpha   90.00
_cell.angle_beta   90.00
_cell.angle_gamma   90.00
#
_symmetry.space_group_name_H-M   'P 1'
#
loop_
_entity.id
_entity.type
_entity.pdbx_description
1 polymer ?
#
loop_
_entity_poly.entity_id
_entity_poly.type
_entity_poly.pdbx_seq_one_letter_code
_entity_poly.pdbx_strand_id
1 'polypeptide(L)'
;MLWSQLPDQLRTEEFELEPVWPALTRCLIEEAAGAYGRTLLVPMTIVRSAVFAQIVGALSEQGHDVRHFTLLADAVTIRDRLRARGEGPDKWGELSWEGLQVERCLAALAEPLFATHLETIGRAPRAVADEILSRTGLRR
;
A
#
# COMPACT_ATOMS: atom_id res chain seq x y z
N MET A 1 0.42 6.05 13.81
CA MET A 1 1.40 5.93 12.70
C MET A 1 2.61 6.82 13.01
N LEU A 2 3.79 6.54 12.46
CA LEU A 2 5.02 7.32 12.68
C LEU A 2 4.79 8.85 12.53
N TRP A 3 4.04 9.25 11.50
CA TRP A 3 3.68 10.65 11.24
C TRP A 3 2.98 11.35 12.41
N SER A 4 2.06 10.66 13.09
CA SER A 4 1.33 11.21 14.25
C SER A 4 2.21 11.31 15.51
N GLN A 5 3.38 10.69 15.51
CA GLN A 5 4.36 10.76 16.60
C GLN A 5 5.41 11.85 16.38
N LEU A 6 5.51 12.40 15.16
CA LEU A 6 6.43 13.49 14.85
C LEU A 6 5.87 14.85 15.33
N PRO A 7 6.72 15.78 15.81
CA PRO A 7 6.37 17.18 15.97
C PRO A 7 5.82 17.77 14.67
N ASP A 8 4.87 18.70 14.76
CA ASP A 8 4.20 19.29 13.59
C ASP A 8 5.20 19.91 12.58
N GLN A 9 6.30 20.49 13.06
CA GLN A 9 7.34 21.11 12.24
C GLN A 9 8.15 20.10 11.39
N LEU A 10 8.10 18.82 11.76
CA LEU A 10 8.80 17.75 11.05
C LEU A 10 7.85 16.94 10.16
N ARG A 11 6.54 17.21 10.21
CA ARG A 11 5.57 16.49 9.38
C ARG A 11 5.61 17.02 7.95
N THR A 12 5.90 16.13 7.00
CA THR A 12 5.64 16.39 5.59
C THR A 12 4.14 16.39 5.30
N GLU A 13 3.72 17.12 4.27
CA GLU A 13 2.30 17.17 3.84
C GLU A 13 1.80 15.81 3.36
N GLU A 14 2.69 14.99 2.80
CA GLU A 14 2.40 13.62 2.40
C GLU A 14 3.27 12.63 3.14
N PHE A 15 2.66 11.53 3.61
CA PHE A 15 3.34 10.52 4.40
C PHE A 15 4.48 9.82 3.65
N GLU A 16 4.30 9.52 2.36
CA GLU A 16 5.36 8.90 1.54
C GLU A 16 6.57 9.81 1.33
N LEU A 17 6.47 11.11 1.66
CA LEU A 17 7.62 12.04 1.63
C LEU A 17 8.44 12.00 2.92
N GLU A 18 7.98 11.33 3.97
CA GLU A 18 8.72 11.20 5.23
C GLU A 18 9.98 10.35 5.00
N PRO A 19 11.19 10.96 5.01
CA PRO A 19 12.40 10.28 4.52
C PRO A 19 12.80 9.05 5.34
N VAL A 20 12.47 8.99 6.63
CA VAL A 20 12.84 7.84 7.46
C VAL A 20 11.83 6.69 7.36
N TRP A 21 10.62 6.94 6.87
CA TRP A 21 9.54 5.96 6.88
C TRP A 21 9.86 4.71 6.03
N PRO A 22 10.36 4.82 4.78
CA PRO A 22 10.72 3.65 3.98
C PRO A 22 11.79 2.79 4.65
N ALA A 23 12.81 3.43 5.23
CA ALA A 23 13.90 2.74 5.92
C ALA A 23 13.41 1.97 7.16
N LEU A 24 12.57 2.60 7.99
CA LEU A 24 11.99 1.96 9.17
C LEU A 24 11.02 0.83 8.80
N THR A 25 10.21 1.04 7.77
CA THR A 25 9.26 0.03 7.27
C THR A 25 10.01 -1.19 6.76
N ARG A 26 11.05 -1.00 5.95
CA ARG A 26 11.89 -2.09 5.46
C ARG A 26 12.53 -2.85 6.62
N CYS A 27 13.17 -2.15 7.55
CA CYS A 27 13.81 -2.78 8.72
C CYS A 27 12.81 -3.63 9.52
N LEU A 28 11.60 -3.13 9.77
CA LEU A 28 10.57 -3.91 10.46
C LEU A 28 10.14 -5.15 9.67
N ILE A 29 10.00 -5.04 8.35
CA ILE A 29 9.64 -6.16 7.47
C ILE A 29 10.75 -7.22 7.46
N GLU A 30 12.02 -6.82 7.38
CA GLU A 30 13.18 -7.72 7.39
C GLU A 30 13.25 -8.51 8.70
N GLU A 31 13.17 -7.82 9.84
CA GLU A 31 13.20 -8.44 11.17
C GLU A 31 12.01 -9.41 11.34
N ALA A 32 10.81 -8.98 10.94
CA ALA A 32 9.62 -9.83 10.99
C ALA A 32 9.74 -11.04 10.06
N ALA A 33 10.25 -10.87 8.84
CA ALA A 33 10.43 -11.96 7.89
C ALA A 33 11.45 -13.00 8.40
N GLY A 34 12.53 -12.55 9.04
CA GLY A 34 13.54 -13.41 9.65
C GLY A 34 13.02 -14.19 10.87
N ALA A 35 12.18 -13.55 11.70
CA ALA A 35 11.72 -14.14 12.96
C ALA A 35 10.41 -14.94 12.85
N TYR A 36 9.50 -14.55 11.95
CA TYR A 36 8.13 -15.08 11.93
C TYR A 36 8.04 -16.50 11.35
N GLY A 37 8.94 -16.87 10.43
CA GLY A 37 9.00 -18.21 9.84
C GLY A 37 7.74 -18.60 9.01
N ARG A 38 6.90 -17.63 8.67
CA ARG A 38 5.67 -17.78 7.88
C ARG A 38 5.54 -16.61 6.90
N THR A 39 4.61 -16.73 5.95
CA THR A 39 4.28 -15.63 5.04
C THR A 39 3.84 -14.38 5.80
N LEU A 40 4.54 -13.28 5.55
CA LEU A 40 4.19 -11.96 6.07
C LEU A 40 3.32 -11.23 5.04
N LEU A 41 2.12 -10.81 5.44
CA LEU A 41 1.24 -9.98 4.61
C LEU A 41 1.44 -8.51 5.00
N VAL A 42 1.78 -7.67 4.01
CA VAL A 42 2.08 -6.25 4.27
C VAL A 42 1.16 -5.35 3.42
N PRO A 43 -0.05 -5.01 3.93
CA PRO A 43 -0.94 -4.10 3.23
C PRO A 43 -0.42 -2.66 3.35
N MET A 44 -0.13 -2.03 2.23
CA MET A 44 0.30 -0.64 2.17
C MET A 44 -0.06 -0.01 0.83
N THR A 45 -0.09 1.32 0.79
CA THR A 45 -0.19 2.10 -0.44
C THR A 45 1.18 2.73 -0.68
N ILE A 46 1.80 2.41 -1.81
CA ILE A 46 3.02 3.06 -2.30
C ILE A 46 2.75 3.53 -3.72
N VAL A 47 2.78 4.85 -3.95
CA VAL A 47 2.55 5.43 -5.28
C VAL A 47 3.78 6.11 -5.86
N ARG A 48 4.85 6.25 -5.07
CA ARG A 48 6.12 6.83 -5.51
C ARG A 48 7.13 5.74 -5.87
N SER A 49 7.67 5.80 -7.08
CA SER A 49 8.70 4.86 -7.57
C SER A 49 9.95 4.81 -6.68
N ALA A 50 10.38 5.95 -6.14
CA ALA A 50 11.52 6.02 -5.22
C ALA A 50 11.25 5.25 -3.91
N VAL A 51 10.04 5.37 -3.36
CA VAL A 51 9.63 4.62 -2.16
C VAL A 51 9.50 3.13 -2.48
N PHE A 52 8.93 2.80 -3.63
CA PHE A 52 8.83 1.41 -4.10
C PHE A 52 10.21 0.75 -4.20
N ALA A 53 11.19 1.44 -4.78
CA ALA A 53 12.57 0.95 -4.85
C ALA A 53 13.20 0.74 -3.46
N GLN A 54 12.97 1.67 -2.52
CA GLN A 54 13.53 1.58 -1.16
C GLN A 54 12.94 0.47 -0.30
N ILE A 55 11.71 0.04 -0.58
CA ILE A 55 11.02 -1.01 0.17
C ILE A 55 10.99 -2.31 -0.64
N VAL A 56 10.15 -2.37 -1.68
CA VAL A 56 9.90 -3.59 -2.46
C VAL A 56 11.14 -4.00 -3.24
N GLY A 57 11.81 -3.03 -3.89
CA GLY A 57 13.04 -3.25 -4.63
C GLY A 57 14.15 -3.79 -3.73
N ALA A 58 14.47 -3.05 -2.67
CA ALA A 58 15.52 -3.43 -1.71
C ALA A 58 15.27 -4.80 -1.07
N LEU A 59 14.05 -5.08 -0.59
CA LEU A 59 13.72 -6.40 -0.02
C LEU A 59 13.97 -7.54 -1.02
N SER A 60 13.61 -7.32 -2.30
CA SER A 60 13.84 -8.30 -3.36
C SER A 60 15.34 -8.48 -3.65
N GLU A 61 16.09 -7.38 -3.73
CA GLU A 61 17.56 -7.39 -3.91
C GLU A 61 18.30 -8.08 -2.76
N GLN A 62 17.76 -8.01 -1.54
CA GLN A 62 18.29 -8.68 -0.36
C GLN A 62 17.89 -10.18 -0.28
N GLY A 63 17.20 -10.70 -1.29
CA GLY A 63 16.90 -12.13 -1.43
C GLY A 63 15.60 -12.59 -0.77
N HIS A 64 14.75 -11.68 -0.31
CA HIS A 64 13.41 -12.05 0.15
C HIS A 64 12.52 -12.46 -1.05
N ASP A 65 11.69 -13.49 -0.89
CA ASP A 65 10.65 -13.85 -1.89
C ASP A 65 9.46 -12.87 -1.79
N VAL A 66 9.64 -11.68 -2.36
CA VAL A 66 8.63 -10.62 -2.35
C VAL A 66 7.63 -10.84 -3.49
N ARG A 67 6.35 -11.03 -3.13
CA ARG A 67 5.24 -11.14 -4.09
C ARG A 67 4.37 -9.89 -4.02
N HIS A 68 4.63 -8.95 -4.94
CA HIS A 68 3.92 -7.68 -5.01
C HIS A 68 2.66 -7.74 -5.90
N PHE A 69 1.55 -7.24 -5.36
CA PHE A 69 0.29 -7.10 -6.07
C PHE A 69 -0.33 -5.73 -5.79
N THR A 70 -0.87 -5.11 -6.83
CA THR A 70 -1.62 -3.86 -6.74
C THR A 70 -3.09 -4.15 -6.98
N LEU A 71 -3.93 -3.80 -6.00
CA LEU A 71 -5.37 -4.00 -6.07
C LEU A 71 -6.03 -2.75 -6.67
N LEU A 72 -6.51 -2.86 -7.91
CA LEU A 72 -7.14 -1.76 -8.63
C LEU A 72 -8.67 -1.77 -8.46
N ALA A 73 -9.24 -0.58 -8.43
CA ALA A 73 -10.67 -0.33 -8.54
C ALA A 73 -10.88 1.10 -9.08
N ASP A 74 -12.05 1.38 -9.63
CA ASP A 74 -12.38 2.73 -10.08
C ASP A 74 -12.48 3.71 -8.89
N ALA A 75 -12.32 5.00 -9.20
CA ALA A 75 -12.28 6.04 -8.18
C ALA A 75 -13.60 6.14 -7.39
N VAL A 76 -14.74 5.81 -8.00
CA VAL A 76 -16.04 5.79 -7.32
C VAL A 76 -16.05 4.70 -6.25
N THR A 77 -15.67 3.48 -6.61
CA THR A 77 -15.56 2.32 -5.72
C THR A 77 -14.58 2.58 -4.59
N ILE A 78 -13.43 3.20 -4.88
CA ILE A 78 -12.48 3.58 -3.83
C ILE A 78 -13.13 4.56 -2.87
N ARG A 79 -13.70 5.68 -3.35
CA ARG A 79 -14.38 6.68 -2.51
C ARG A 79 -15.52 6.10 -1.68
N ASP A 80 -16.29 5.17 -2.22
CA ASP A 80 -17.36 4.50 -1.46
C ASP A 80 -16.79 3.60 -0.35
N ARG A 81 -15.68 2.90 -0.62
CA ARG A 81 -14.95 2.15 0.41
C ARG A 81 -14.36 3.07 1.49
N LEU A 82 -13.86 4.26 1.11
CA LEU A 82 -13.40 5.29 2.05
C LEU A 82 -14.53 5.69 3.00
N ARG A 83 -15.69 6.05 2.45
CA ARG A 83 -16.87 6.43 3.24
C ARG A 83 -17.34 5.30 4.15
N ALA A 84 -17.36 4.07 3.64
CA ALA A 84 -17.79 2.90 4.41
C ALA A 84 -16.89 2.58 5.61
N ARG A 85 -15.59 2.95 5.57
CA ARG A 85 -14.68 2.81 6.72
C ARG A 85 -14.72 3.99 7.70
N GLY A 86 -15.64 4.92 7.51
CA GLY A 86 -15.83 6.08 8.38
C GLY A 86 -15.04 7.32 7.99
N GLU A 87 -14.48 7.39 6.77
CA GLU A 87 -14.03 8.70 6.26
C GLU A 87 -15.26 9.58 5.99
N GLY A 88 -15.24 10.76 6.58
CA GLY A 88 -16.29 11.77 6.43
C GLY A 88 -15.68 13.11 6.04
N PRO A 89 -16.53 14.15 5.94
CA PRO A 89 -16.08 15.49 5.59
C PRO A 89 -15.03 15.99 6.59
N ASP A 90 -13.95 16.58 6.07
CA ASP A 90 -12.92 17.24 6.86
C ASP A 90 -12.64 18.66 6.32
N LYS A 91 -11.55 19.28 6.78
CA LYS A 91 -11.16 20.63 6.32
C LYS A 91 -10.87 20.72 4.81
N TRP A 92 -10.76 19.59 4.12
CA TRP A 92 -10.45 19.47 2.70
C TRP A 92 -11.68 19.16 1.82
N GLY A 93 -12.87 18.96 2.41
CA GLY A 93 -14.12 18.78 1.66
C GLY A 93 -14.96 17.62 2.18
N GLU A 94 -15.71 16.95 1.29
CA GLU A 94 -16.59 15.82 1.65
C GLU A 94 -15.84 14.50 1.94
N LEU A 95 -14.54 14.46 1.66
CA LEU A 95 -13.64 13.34 1.92
C LEU A 95 -12.36 13.87 2.57
N SER A 96 -11.61 12.99 3.23
CA SER A 96 -10.33 13.36 3.81
C SER A 96 -9.28 13.71 2.74
N TRP A 97 -8.12 14.23 3.19
CA TRP A 97 -6.97 14.48 2.31
C TRP A 97 -6.66 13.25 1.42
N GLU A 98 -6.73 12.04 1.97
CA GLU A 98 -6.53 10.79 1.25
C GLU A 98 -7.55 10.57 0.13
N GLY A 99 -8.81 10.95 0.36
CA GLY A 99 -9.87 10.88 -0.66
C GLY A 99 -9.68 11.83 -1.83
N LEU A 100 -8.99 12.95 -1.63
CA LEU A 100 -8.61 13.86 -2.71
C LEU A 100 -7.47 13.32 -3.58
N GLN A 101 -6.65 12.42 -3.04
CA GLN A 101 -5.51 11.85 -3.77
C GLN A 101 -5.88 10.65 -4.67
N VAL A 102 -7.13 10.19 -4.65
CA VAL A 102 -7.56 8.94 -5.33
C VAL A 102 -7.15 8.89 -6.80
N GLU A 103 -7.42 9.94 -7.58
CA GLU A 103 -7.11 9.95 -9.01
C GLU A 103 -5.60 9.87 -9.26
N ARG A 104 -4.82 10.64 -8.49
CA ARG A 104 -3.35 10.64 -8.55
C ARG A 104 -2.79 9.27 -8.21
N CYS A 105 -3.30 8.66 -7.13
CA CYS A 105 -2.87 7.34 -6.68
C CYS A 105 -3.20 6.27 -7.72
N LEU A 106 -4.41 6.28 -8.29
CA LEU A 106 -4.81 5.33 -9.33
C LEU A 106 -3.95 5.47 -10.60
N ALA A 107 -3.66 6.71 -11.04
CA ALA A 107 -2.81 6.95 -12.20
C ALA A 107 -1.39 6.38 -11.99
N ALA A 108 -0.79 6.64 -10.82
CA ALA A 108 0.53 6.10 -10.49
C ALA A 108 0.51 4.56 -10.36
N LEU A 109 -0.46 4.01 -9.64
CA LEU A 109 -0.58 2.56 -9.39
C LEU A 109 -0.91 1.75 -10.64
N ALA A 110 -1.37 2.38 -11.73
CA ALA A 110 -1.59 1.72 -13.01
C ALA A 110 -0.29 1.53 -13.83
N GLU A 111 0.81 2.16 -13.42
CA GLU A 111 2.08 2.06 -14.14
C GLU A 111 2.68 0.64 -14.05
N PRO A 112 3.38 0.15 -15.10
CA PRO A 112 3.96 -1.20 -15.10
C PRO A 112 4.90 -1.51 -13.93
N LEU A 113 5.54 -0.51 -13.34
CA LEU A 113 6.38 -0.65 -12.15
C LEU A 113 5.61 -1.27 -10.98
N PHE A 114 4.33 -0.94 -10.83
CA PHE A 114 3.46 -1.42 -9.76
C PHE A 114 2.70 -2.69 -10.14
N ALA A 115 3.06 -3.36 -11.23
CA ALA A 115 2.59 -4.71 -11.48
C ALA A 115 3.01 -5.64 -10.32
N THR A 116 2.23 -6.63 -9.93
CA THR A 116 1.12 -7.27 -10.67
C THR A 116 -0.25 -6.67 -10.34
N HIS A 117 -0.99 -6.18 -11.35
CA HIS A 117 -2.32 -5.59 -11.16
C HIS A 117 -3.44 -6.65 -11.02
N LEU A 118 -4.36 -6.41 -10.08
CA LEU A 118 -5.58 -7.20 -9.86
C LEU A 118 -6.79 -6.27 -9.79
N GLU A 119 -7.71 -6.40 -10.76
CA GLU A 119 -9.00 -5.70 -10.71
C GLU A 119 -9.88 -6.27 -9.59
N THR A 120 -10.48 -5.39 -8.78
CA THR A 120 -11.29 -5.77 -7.61
C THR A 120 -12.74 -5.35 -7.67
N ILE A 121 -13.17 -4.65 -8.73
CA ILE A 121 -14.54 -4.19 -8.89
C ILE A 121 -15.48 -5.40 -9.02
N GLY A 122 -16.57 -5.41 -8.25
CA GLY A 122 -17.56 -6.49 -8.25
C GLY A 122 -17.08 -7.83 -7.71
N ARG A 123 -15.86 -7.91 -7.15
CA ARG A 123 -15.27 -9.16 -6.63
C ARG A 123 -15.35 -9.22 -5.11
N ALA A 124 -15.70 -10.38 -4.59
CA ALA A 124 -15.61 -10.64 -3.15
C ALA A 124 -14.13 -10.71 -2.72
N PRO A 125 -13.76 -10.22 -1.52
CA PRO A 125 -12.38 -10.28 -1.01
C PRO A 125 -11.77 -11.68 -1.07
N ARG A 126 -12.56 -12.73 -0.79
CA ARG A 126 -12.12 -14.13 -0.90
C ARG A 126 -11.66 -14.51 -2.31
N ALA A 127 -12.37 -14.04 -3.34
CA ALA A 127 -12.02 -14.34 -4.73
C ALA A 127 -10.70 -13.67 -5.15
N VAL A 128 -10.41 -12.48 -4.61
CA VAL A 128 -9.12 -11.79 -4.82
C VAL A 128 -8.00 -12.53 -4.09
N ALA A 129 -8.23 -12.93 -2.84
CA ALA A 129 -7.27 -13.72 -2.06
C ALA A 129 -6.94 -15.07 -2.72
N ASP A 130 -7.94 -15.77 -3.27
CA ASP A 130 -7.75 -17.05 -3.95
C ASP A 130 -6.94 -16.89 -5.24
N GLU A 131 -7.12 -15.79 -5.97
CA GLU A 131 -6.27 -15.47 -7.11
C GLU A 131 -4.81 -15.21 -6.70
N ILE A 132 -4.58 -14.43 -5.64
CA ILE A 132 -3.22 -14.20 -5.10
C ILE A 132 -2.56 -15.52 -4.72
N LEU A 133 -3.28 -16.42 -4.04
CA LEU A 133 -2.77 -17.75 -3.68
C LEU A 133 -2.40 -18.57 -4.92
N SER A 134 -3.25 -18.57 -5.96
CA SER A 134 -2.96 -19.29 -7.22
C SER A 134 -1.70 -18.78 -7.93
N ARG A 135 -1.45 -17.46 -7.91
CA ARG A 135 -0.29 -16.82 -8.56
C ARG A 135 1.01 -16.99 -7.76
N THR A 136 0.91 -17.20 -6.45
CA THR A 136 2.06 -17.39 -5.57
C THR A 136 2.40 -18.86 -5.33
N GLY A 137 1.44 -19.78 -5.55
CA GLY A 137 1.60 -21.20 -5.23
C GLY A 137 1.56 -21.49 -3.72
N LEU A 138 1.24 -20.48 -2.90
CA LEU A 138 1.08 -20.62 -1.46
C LEU A 138 -0.19 -21.42 -1.14
N ARG A 139 -0.11 -22.28 -0.13
CA ARG A 139 -1.26 -23.05 0.38
C ARG A 139 -1.89 -22.32 1.55
N ARG A 140 -3.23 -22.42 1.67
CA ARG A 140 -3.98 -21.93 2.83
C ARG A 140 -3.60 -22.68 4.10
#